data_AF-A0A7X3QAJ8-F1
#
_entry.id   AF-A0A7X3QAJ8-F1
#
_cell.length_a   1.000
_cell.length_b   1.000
_cell.length_c   1.000
_cell.angle_alpha   90.00
_cell.angle_beta   90.00
_cell.angle_gamma   90.00
#
_symmetry.space_group_name_H-M   'P 1'
#
loop_
_entity.id
_entity.type
_entity.pdbx_description
1 polymer ?
#
loop_
_entity_poly.entity_id
_entity_poly.type
_entity_poly.pdbx_seq_one_letter_code
_entity_poly.pdbx_strand_id
1 'polypeptide(L)'
;RVDTAPLPFSSLDSRRRVDSWSYLEEHRGRGIEGLIIPHNGNMSNGIMYDWTDSDGRPIDEAYARRRLLNEPVSEIAQMKGQSEVHPALAPNDEFAGFELFDQTFDGRRSDPAGSTIRDAYGRGMVLEGRTGVNPYKVGVIGASDYHGALTEEGEDVVFGSKGVNGFAAGVDIPEAHVESMFGLGEPEIPAGGTATGSGGLAGVWAESNTREAIYDALRRRETYATSGTRLNIRFFGGWEYADGLPDQADWIQAAYAGGAPMGGDLPERPAAASAPRFVLRAVKDPDGANLDRAQIVKVWRDGDGYQDQVYDVALSDGRAVDPGTGRAPAVGNTVDPSNATYSNSIGATQFAAVWEDPAFDPAVPAVYYLRVIEIPTPRWSLFVSLRFGWPHPAEHPLTIQERAWSSAIWYVPPE
;
A
#
# COMPACT_ATOMS: atom_id res chain seq x y z
N ARG A 1 27.60 14.74 -2.20
CA ARG A 1 28.71 14.37 -1.28
C ARG A 1 28.30 13.11 -0.55
N VAL A 2 28.65 11.95 -1.12
CA VAL A 2 28.39 10.63 -0.51
C VAL A 2 29.52 10.27 0.47
N ASP A 3 30.65 10.94 0.33
CA ASP A 3 31.90 10.85 1.07
C ASP A 3 31.86 11.44 2.49
N THR A 4 30.82 12.19 2.84
CA THR A 4 30.61 12.75 4.19
C THR A 4 29.34 12.24 4.88
N ALA A 5 28.67 11.23 4.29
CA ALA A 5 27.47 10.68 4.87
C ALA A 5 27.83 9.86 6.13
N PRO A 6 27.09 10.04 7.24
CA PRO A 6 27.29 9.25 8.46
C PRO A 6 26.93 7.77 8.23
N LEU A 7 27.43 6.89 9.11
CA LEU A 7 26.99 5.49 9.12
C LEU A 7 25.50 5.41 9.47
N PRO A 8 24.69 4.55 8.82
CA PRO A 8 23.27 4.41 9.13
C PRO A 8 23.02 4.06 10.59
N PHE A 9 21.99 4.66 11.19
CA PHE A 9 21.52 4.32 12.53
C PHE A 9 20.87 2.93 12.54
N SER A 10 21.20 2.11 13.53
CA SER A 10 20.78 0.72 13.63
C SER A 10 20.10 0.40 14.97
N SER A 11 19.37 -0.70 15.00
CA SER A 11 18.85 -1.28 16.26
C SER A 11 19.97 -1.73 17.22
N LEU A 12 21.21 -1.81 16.73
CA LEU A 12 22.42 -1.99 17.54
C LEU A 12 22.79 -0.74 18.34
N ASP A 13 22.44 0.46 17.85
CA ASP A 13 22.70 1.74 18.51
C ASP A 13 21.62 2.05 19.57
N SER A 14 20.34 1.87 19.19
CA SER A 14 19.22 1.92 20.12
C SER A 14 18.01 1.17 19.57
N ARG A 15 17.23 0.60 20.50
CA ARG A 15 15.91 0.01 20.18
C ARG A 15 14.77 1.01 20.26
N ARG A 16 15.03 2.26 20.67
CA ARG A 16 13.99 3.29 20.78
C ARG A 16 13.85 4.05 19.46
N ARG A 17 12.62 4.12 18.96
CA ARG A 17 12.29 4.84 17.71
C ARG A 17 12.69 6.32 17.76
N VAL A 18 12.45 6.99 18.89
CA VAL A 18 12.77 8.42 19.05
C VAL A 18 14.28 8.72 18.95
N ASP A 19 15.15 7.73 19.16
CA ASP A 19 16.59 7.92 19.01
C ASP A 19 17.00 7.98 17.53
N SER A 20 16.34 7.21 16.64
CA SER A 20 16.59 7.30 15.20
C SER A 20 16.09 8.62 14.61
N TRP A 21 14.99 9.17 15.16
CA TRP A 21 14.51 10.51 14.81
C TRP A 21 15.51 11.58 15.24
N SER A 22 16.01 11.49 16.46
CA SER A 22 17.00 12.43 17.00
C SER A 22 18.27 12.44 16.14
N TYR A 23 18.72 11.25 15.72
CA TYR A 23 19.82 11.08 14.77
C TYR A 23 19.56 11.82 13.45
N LEU A 24 18.41 11.61 12.81
CA LEU A 24 18.07 12.32 11.57
C LEU A 24 17.97 13.84 11.75
N GLU A 25 17.37 14.30 12.85
CA GLU A 25 17.23 15.72 13.18
C GLU A 25 18.59 16.41 13.34
N GLU A 26 19.55 15.77 14.01
CA GLU A 26 20.92 16.28 14.14
C GLU A 26 21.61 16.38 12.76
N HIS A 27 21.42 15.38 11.89
CA HIS A 27 21.96 15.40 10.54
C HIS A 27 21.35 16.49 9.66
N ARG A 28 20.03 16.69 9.72
CA ARG A 28 19.37 17.81 9.03
C ARG A 28 19.86 19.16 9.53
N GLY A 29 20.14 19.31 10.82
CA GLY A 29 20.80 20.49 11.38
C GLY A 29 22.19 20.80 10.79
N ARG A 30 22.83 19.82 10.16
CA ARG A 30 24.12 19.95 9.45
C ARG A 30 23.96 20.02 7.92
N GLY A 31 22.73 20.09 7.40
CA GLY A 31 22.44 20.09 5.97
C GLY A 31 22.52 18.72 5.31
N ILE A 32 22.44 17.62 6.08
CA ILE A 32 22.36 16.25 5.57
C ILE A 32 20.91 15.78 5.70
N GLU A 33 20.21 15.75 4.58
CA GLU A 33 18.81 15.30 4.53
C GLU A 33 18.67 13.79 4.68
N GLY A 34 17.56 13.38 5.30
CA GLY A 34 17.24 11.98 5.56
C GLY A 34 15.80 11.81 6.07
N LEU A 35 15.22 10.65 5.75
CA LEU A 35 13.90 10.21 6.20
C LEU A 35 13.97 8.72 6.55
N ILE A 36 13.01 8.24 7.33
CA ILE A 36 12.81 6.83 7.66
C ILE A 36 11.57 6.35 6.91
N ILE A 37 11.66 5.16 6.33
CA ILE A 37 10.51 4.42 5.80
C ILE A 37 10.40 3.17 6.68
N PRO A 38 9.42 3.07 7.59
CA PRO A 38 9.18 1.84 8.33
C PRO A 38 8.76 0.73 7.37
N HIS A 39 9.21 -0.49 7.67
CA HIS A 39 8.74 -1.71 7.02
C HIS A 39 7.24 -1.92 7.24
N ASN A 40 6.67 -2.81 6.42
CA ASN A 40 5.31 -3.30 6.51
C ASN A 40 4.92 -3.62 7.97
N GLY A 41 3.81 -3.05 8.44
CA GLY A 41 3.41 -3.07 9.86
C GLY A 41 2.80 -4.39 10.33
N ASN A 42 2.50 -5.32 9.44
CA ASN A 42 1.80 -6.58 9.71
C ASN A 42 2.48 -7.44 10.80
N MET A 43 3.81 -7.43 10.88
CA MET A 43 4.58 -8.17 11.90
C MET A 43 4.81 -7.38 13.20
N SER A 44 4.28 -6.15 13.32
CA SER A 44 4.58 -5.26 14.44
C SER A 44 3.86 -5.61 15.75
N ASN A 45 2.84 -6.46 15.70
CA ASN A 45 1.98 -6.78 16.84
C ASN A 45 1.36 -5.52 17.48
N GLY A 46 0.88 -4.62 16.64
CA GLY A 46 0.09 -3.44 17.03
C GLY A 46 0.91 -2.21 17.42
N ILE A 47 2.23 -2.32 17.52
CA ILE A 47 3.09 -1.24 18.02
C ILE A 47 3.50 -0.25 16.93
N MET A 48 3.22 -0.54 15.64
CA MET A 48 3.60 0.37 14.55
C MET A 48 2.78 1.66 14.60
N TYR A 49 1.47 1.54 14.78
CA TYR A 49 0.50 2.63 14.81
C TYR A 49 -0.28 2.63 16.13
N ASP A 50 0.46 2.61 17.24
CA ASP A 50 -0.08 2.51 18.59
C ASP A 50 -0.88 3.76 19.01
N TRP A 51 -1.64 3.69 20.10
CA TRP A 51 -2.23 4.86 20.75
C TRP A 51 -1.22 5.61 21.65
N THR A 52 -0.10 4.97 21.95
CA THR A 52 0.94 5.45 22.84
C THR A 52 2.29 5.67 22.13
N ASP A 53 3.16 6.46 22.74
CA ASP A 53 4.53 6.67 22.28
C ASP A 53 5.42 5.45 22.55
N SER A 54 6.71 5.54 22.17
CA SER A 54 7.67 4.44 22.37
C SER A 54 7.95 4.07 23.83
N ASP A 55 7.54 4.90 24.78
CA ASP A 55 7.67 4.67 26.22
C ASP A 55 6.32 4.31 26.87
N GLY A 56 5.26 4.09 26.07
CA GLY A 56 3.91 3.76 26.53
C GLY A 56 3.11 4.95 27.10
N ARG A 57 3.56 6.19 26.87
CA ARG A 57 2.83 7.39 27.29
C ARG A 57 1.81 7.81 26.22
N PRO A 58 0.75 8.57 26.56
CA PRO A 58 -0.11 9.16 25.56
C PRO A 58 0.69 9.98 24.56
N ILE A 59 0.40 9.82 23.27
CA ILE A 59 1.03 10.62 22.21
C ILE A 59 0.67 12.09 22.42
N ASP A 60 1.70 12.94 22.46
CA ASP A 60 1.55 14.40 22.52
C ASP A 60 1.87 15.07 21.17
N GLU A 61 1.63 16.37 21.09
CA GLU A 61 1.88 17.17 19.89
C GLU A 61 3.35 17.09 19.44
N ALA A 62 4.29 17.10 20.38
CA ALA A 62 5.73 17.08 20.08
C ALA A 62 6.15 15.75 19.44
N TYR A 63 5.68 14.62 19.98
CA TYR A 63 5.89 13.30 19.39
C TYR A 63 5.26 13.22 17.99
N ALA A 64 4.02 13.68 17.85
CA ALA A 64 3.31 13.63 16.58
C ALA A 64 4.02 14.43 15.47
N ARG A 65 4.49 15.65 15.78
CA ARG A 65 5.27 16.48 14.83
C ARG A 65 6.60 15.83 14.45
N ARG A 66 7.31 15.23 15.42
CA ARG A 66 8.57 14.53 15.15
C ARG A 66 8.37 13.31 14.28
N ARG A 67 7.32 12.51 14.53
CA ARG A 67 7.01 11.36 13.69
C ARG A 67 6.74 11.78 12.26
N LEU A 68 5.84 12.76 12.07
CA LEU A 68 5.48 13.27 10.75
C LEU A 68 6.69 13.78 9.95
N LEU A 69 7.64 14.44 10.63
CA LEU A 69 8.85 14.95 9.99
C LEU A 69 9.83 13.84 9.58
N ASN A 70 9.90 12.75 10.35
CA ASN A 70 10.91 11.70 10.17
C ASN A 70 10.41 10.50 9.37
N GLU A 71 9.13 10.17 9.46
CA GLU A 71 8.48 9.00 8.86
C GLU A 71 7.35 9.43 7.91
N PRO A 72 7.63 10.16 6.81
CA PRO A 72 6.57 10.67 5.94
C PRO A 72 5.86 9.57 5.14
N VAL A 73 6.52 8.45 4.89
CA VAL A 73 6.04 7.35 4.04
C VAL A 73 6.27 6.04 4.77
N SER A 74 5.33 5.10 4.66
CA SER A 74 5.43 3.74 5.19
C SER A 74 5.30 2.69 4.10
N GLU A 75 5.95 1.56 4.28
CA GLU A 75 5.68 0.38 3.47
C GLU A 75 4.29 -0.19 3.80
N ILE A 76 3.47 -0.47 2.78
CA ILE A 76 2.13 -1.09 2.89
C ILE A 76 2.13 -2.53 2.39
N ALA A 77 3.10 -2.93 1.56
CA ALA A 77 3.19 -4.27 1.00
C ALA A 77 4.65 -4.69 0.80
N GLN A 78 4.92 -5.96 1.10
CA GLN A 78 6.22 -6.60 0.97
C GLN A 78 6.04 -8.10 0.70
N MET A 79 7.11 -8.87 0.44
CA MET A 79 7.02 -10.33 0.34
C MET A 79 6.36 -10.94 1.59
N LYS A 80 6.54 -10.35 2.77
CA LYS A 80 5.88 -10.74 4.02
C LYS A 80 4.48 -10.12 4.06
N GLY A 81 3.73 -10.26 2.98
CA GLY A 81 2.34 -9.85 2.85
C GLY A 81 2.10 -8.35 2.79
N GLN A 82 0.84 -7.96 3.04
CA GLN A 82 0.38 -6.57 3.07
C GLN A 82 -0.03 -6.10 4.47
N SER A 83 -0.06 -4.78 4.66
CA SER A 83 -0.65 -4.07 5.81
C SER A 83 -1.57 -2.93 5.38
N GLU A 84 -2.21 -2.99 4.22
CA GLU A 84 -3.35 -2.14 3.93
C GLU A 84 -4.43 -2.30 5.02
N VAL A 85 -4.91 -3.53 5.23
CA VAL A 85 -5.99 -3.85 6.16
C VAL A 85 -5.97 -5.34 6.50
N HIS A 86 -6.62 -5.73 7.60
CA HIS A 86 -6.81 -7.13 7.97
C HIS A 86 -8.32 -7.45 8.04
N PRO A 87 -8.79 -8.65 7.65
CA PRO A 87 -10.22 -8.99 7.67
C PRO A 87 -10.88 -8.87 9.05
N ALA A 88 -10.10 -9.02 10.12
CA ALA A 88 -10.58 -8.80 11.49
C ALA A 88 -10.95 -7.34 11.80
N LEU A 89 -10.40 -6.38 11.06
CA LEU A 89 -10.71 -4.95 11.18
C LEU A 89 -11.72 -4.48 10.12
N ALA A 90 -11.74 -5.11 8.94
CA ALA A 90 -12.65 -4.78 7.85
C ALA A 90 -13.43 -6.01 7.35
N PRO A 91 -14.36 -6.56 8.16
CA PRO A 91 -15.08 -7.80 7.82
C PRO A 91 -16.02 -7.66 6.60
N ASN A 92 -16.34 -6.43 6.20
CA ASN A 92 -17.18 -6.14 5.03
C ASN A 92 -16.39 -5.91 3.73
N ASP A 93 -15.05 -5.88 3.81
CA ASP A 93 -14.17 -5.73 2.65
C ASP A 93 -13.74 -7.11 2.13
N GLU A 94 -14.33 -7.52 1.01
CA GLU A 94 -14.06 -8.82 0.37
C GLU A 94 -12.60 -9.00 -0.08
N PHE A 95 -11.84 -7.90 -0.21
CA PHE A 95 -10.45 -7.90 -0.63
C PHE A 95 -9.44 -7.75 0.50
N ALA A 96 -9.90 -7.65 1.76
CA ALA A 96 -9.04 -7.50 2.94
C ALA A 96 -8.14 -8.73 3.22
N GLY A 97 -8.46 -9.89 2.65
CA GLY A 97 -7.74 -11.16 2.84
C GLY A 97 -6.52 -11.36 1.94
N PHE A 98 -6.06 -10.33 1.23
CA PHE A 98 -4.93 -10.44 0.30
C PHE A 98 -3.61 -10.64 1.05
N GLU A 99 -2.82 -11.62 0.59
CA GLU A 99 -1.44 -11.95 1.04
C GLU A 99 -1.18 -11.55 2.50
N LEU A 100 -1.84 -12.23 3.43
CA LEU A 100 -1.70 -11.97 4.86
C LEU A 100 -0.49 -12.71 5.42
N PHE A 101 0.33 -11.98 6.16
CA PHE A 101 1.40 -12.55 6.97
C PHE A 101 1.24 -12.03 8.40
N ASP A 102 0.56 -12.79 9.25
CA ASP A 102 0.13 -12.35 10.59
C ASP A 102 0.99 -12.97 11.70
N GLN A 103 2.27 -13.21 11.45
CA GLN A 103 3.21 -13.74 12.44
C GLN A 103 4.35 -12.77 12.71
N THR A 104 4.72 -12.65 13.98
CA THR A 104 5.93 -11.94 14.42
C THR A 104 7.17 -12.84 14.23
N PHE A 105 8.37 -12.27 14.36
CA PHE A 105 9.64 -13.02 14.20
C PHE A 105 9.82 -14.18 15.18
N ASP A 106 9.13 -14.16 16.34
CA ASP A 106 9.16 -15.27 17.30
C ASP A 106 8.05 -16.31 17.05
N GLY A 107 7.31 -16.19 15.94
CA GLY A 107 6.27 -17.12 15.50
C GLY A 107 4.90 -16.88 16.16
N ARG A 108 4.75 -15.90 17.05
CA ARG A 108 3.44 -15.55 17.60
C ARG A 108 2.58 -14.83 16.58
N ARG A 109 1.28 -15.08 16.64
CA ARG A 109 0.29 -14.31 15.88
C ARG A 109 0.38 -12.83 16.26
N SER A 110 0.50 -11.97 15.27
CA SER A 110 0.55 -10.52 15.36
C SER A 110 -0.86 -9.95 15.52
N ASP A 111 -1.03 -9.00 16.45
CA ASP A 111 -2.28 -8.23 16.55
C ASP A 111 -2.44 -7.31 15.33
N PRO A 112 -3.52 -7.43 14.54
CA PRO A 112 -3.77 -6.55 13.41
C PRO A 112 -4.06 -5.10 13.82
N ALA A 113 -4.60 -4.87 15.02
CA ALA A 113 -4.93 -3.52 15.49
C ALA A 113 -3.64 -2.73 15.77
N GLY A 114 -3.40 -1.66 15.01
CA GLY A 114 -2.16 -0.87 15.06
C GLY A 114 -1.04 -1.41 14.16
N SER A 115 -1.35 -2.42 13.34
CA SER A 115 -0.40 -3.04 12.40
C SER A 115 -0.72 -2.73 10.94
N THR A 116 -1.83 -2.05 10.64
CA THR A 116 -2.26 -1.74 9.26
C THR A 116 -2.38 -0.25 9.00
N ILE A 117 -2.15 0.16 7.75
CA ILE A 117 -2.22 1.53 7.26
C ILE A 117 -3.65 2.09 7.34
N ARG A 118 -4.68 1.30 6.98
CA ARG A 118 -6.07 1.75 7.12
C ARG A 118 -6.42 2.05 8.58
N ASP A 119 -5.95 1.22 9.50
CA ASP A 119 -6.09 1.45 10.94
C ASP A 119 -5.30 2.70 11.37
N ALA A 120 -4.07 2.86 10.89
CA ALA A 120 -3.24 4.03 11.15
C ALA A 120 -3.93 5.34 10.76
N TYR A 121 -4.57 5.38 9.59
CA TYR A 121 -5.32 6.54 9.14
C TYR A 121 -6.48 6.90 10.08
N GLY A 122 -7.25 5.91 10.53
CA GLY A 122 -8.32 6.10 11.52
C GLY A 122 -7.80 6.59 12.86
N ARG A 123 -6.82 5.89 13.44
CA ARG A 123 -6.17 6.28 14.70
C ARG A 123 -5.55 7.66 14.64
N GLY A 124 -4.93 7.98 13.50
CA GLY A 124 -4.31 9.27 13.23
C GLY A 124 -5.28 10.43 13.36
N MET A 125 -6.48 10.31 12.79
CA MET A 125 -7.53 11.33 12.91
C MET A 125 -8.06 11.48 14.35
N VAL A 126 -8.16 10.38 15.10
CA VAL A 126 -8.53 10.43 16.53
C VAL A 126 -7.45 11.14 17.34
N LEU A 127 -6.17 10.83 17.09
CA LEU A 127 -5.03 11.47 17.76
C LEU A 127 -4.89 12.95 17.37
N GLU A 128 -5.18 13.31 16.12
CA GLU A 128 -5.22 14.70 15.67
C GLU A 128 -6.27 15.50 16.45
N GLY A 129 -7.45 14.94 16.67
CA GLY A 129 -8.48 15.56 17.51
C GLY A 129 -8.07 15.80 18.97
N ARG A 130 -7.05 15.09 19.48
CA ARG A 130 -6.56 15.21 20.86
C ARG A 130 -5.32 16.10 20.98
N THR A 131 -4.47 16.10 19.95
CA THR A 131 -3.12 16.69 19.99
C THR A 131 -2.94 17.85 19.00
N GLY A 132 -3.89 18.06 18.10
CA GLY A 132 -3.79 19.03 17.00
C GLY A 132 -2.90 18.57 15.84
N VAL A 133 -2.31 17.37 15.90
CA VAL A 133 -1.39 16.86 14.87
C VAL A 133 -1.64 15.37 14.63
N ASN A 134 -1.85 14.97 13.38
CA ASN A 134 -1.96 13.56 13.01
C ASN A 134 -0.56 12.90 12.91
N PRO A 135 -0.16 12.00 13.83
CA PRO A 135 1.13 11.31 13.75
C PRO A 135 1.22 10.26 12.64
N TYR A 136 0.07 9.83 12.09
CA TYR A 136 -0.08 8.73 11.12
C TYR A 136 -0.53 9.22 9.74
N LYS A 137 -0.26 10.50 9.45
CA LYS A 137 -0.44 11.10 8.14
C LYS A 137 0.70 10.70 7.19
N VAL A 138 0.74 9.42 6.85
CA VAL A 138 1.83 8.80 6.08
C VAL A 138 1.42 8.52 4.64
N GLY A 139 2.35 8.66 3.69
CA GLY A 139 2.23 8.09 2.35
C GLY A 139 2.54 6.59 2.36
N VAL A 140 2.36 5.92 1.22
CA VAL A 140 2.59 4.48 1.09
C VAL A 140 3.53 4.14 -0.07
N ILE A 141 4.33 3.09 0.13
CA ILE A 141 5.17 2.43 -0.88
C ILE A 141 5.12 0.91 -0.71
N GLY A 142 5.48 0.15 -1.75
CA GLY A 142 5.75 -1.27 -1.67
C GLY A 142 7.25 -1.53 -1.75
N ALA A 143 7.71 -2.69 -1.26
CA ALA A 143 9.08 -3.13 -1.47
C ALA A 143 9.17 -4.65 -1.61
N SER A 144 10.24 -5.13 -2.20
CA SER A 144 10.45 -6.56 -2.38
C SER A 144 11.17 -7.21 -1.19
N ASP A 145 12.22 -6.54 -0.69
CA ASP A 145 12.98 -6.93 0.51
C ASP A 145 13.57 -8.36 0.43
N TYR A 146 13.99 -8.75 -0.79
CA TYR A 146 14.70 -10.00 -1.09
C TYR A 146 16.12 -10.09 -0.54
N HIS A 147 16.78 -8.96 -0.20
CA HIS A 147 18.17 -8.94 0.30
C HIS A 147 19.18 -9.62 -0.65
N GLY A 148 18.84 -9.78 -1.92
CA GLY A 148 19.63 -10.52 -2.92
C GLY A 148 20.25 -9.66 -4.01
N ALA A 149 20.11 -8.33 -3.95
CA ALA A 149 20.47 -7.37 -5.00
C ALA A 149 19.76 -7.58 -6.37
N LEU A 150 18.77 -8.48 -6.42
CA LEU A 150 17.88 -8.68 -7.57
C LEU A 150 16.76 -7.64 -7.57
N THR A 151 16.29 -7.30 -8.76
CA THR A 151 15.19 -6.33 -9.00
C THR A 151 14.05 -6.98 -9.79
N GLU A 152 13.81 -8.26 -9.56
CA GLU A 152 12.77 -9.03 -10.22
C GLU A 152 11.57 -9.15 -9.29
N GLU A 153 10.37 -8.95 -9.83
CA GLU A 153 9.11 -8.98 -9.11
C GLU A 153 8.07 -9.61 -10.04
N GLY A 154 7.19 -10.46 -9.50
CA GLY A 154 6.14 -11.12 -10.26
C GLY A 154 5.91 -12.56 -9.80
N GLU A 155 4.73 -13.08 -10.07
CA GLU A 155 4.38 -14.44 -9.63
C GLU A 155 5.15 -15.53 -10.40
N ASP A 156 5.71 -15.23 -11.57
CA ASP A 156 6.59 -16.13 -12.31
C ASP A 156 8.07 -16.01 -11.91
N VAL A 157 8.42 -15.02 -11.06
CA VAL A 157 9.76 -14.78 -10.53
C VAL A 157 9.71 -14.32 -9.07
N VAL A 158 9.95 -15.25 -8.14
CA VAL A 158 9.82 -15.04 -6.70
C VAL A 158 11.09 -15.46 -5.98
N PHE A 159 11.57 -14.68 -5.02
CA PHE A 159 12.76 -15.02 -4.24
C PHE A 159 12.48 -15.05 -2.74
N GLY A 160 13.21 -15.89 -2.01
CA GLY A 160 13.21 -15.90 -0.55
C GLY A 160 14.01 -14.73 0.03
N SER A 161 13.85 -14.48 1.33
CA SER A 161 14.66 -13.46 2.03
C SER A 161 16.13 -13.89 2.02
N LYS A 162 17.02 -12.96 1.61
CA LYS A 162 18.49 -13.10 1.40
C LYS A 162 18.92 -13.56 0.01
N GLY A 163 17.99 -13.75 -0.94
CA GLY A 163 18.32 -14.09 -2.33
C GLY A 163 19.07 -15.41 -2.51
N VAL A 164 19.10 -16.24 -1.47
CA VAL A 164 19.74 -17.57 -1.48
C VAL A 164 18.78 -18.59 -2.10
N ASN A 165 17.49 -18.42 -1.85
CA ASN A 165 16.40 -19.27 -2.31
C ASN A 165 15.49 -18.49 -3.28
N GLY A 166 14.88 -19.16 -4.25
CA GLY A 166 13.97 -18.51 -5.19
C GLY A 166 13.62 -19.35 -6.41
N PHE A 167 12.73 -18.82 -7.21
CA PHE A 167 12.19 -19.40 -8.43
C PHE A 167 12.12 -18.31 -9.50
N ALA A 168 12.53 -18.63 -10.72
CA ALA A 168 12.29 -17.81 -11.88
C ALA A 168 11.92 -18.72 -13.06
N ALA A 169 10.79 -18.44 -13.71
CA ALA A 169 10.34 -19.19 -14.86
C ALA A 169 11.40 -19.17 -15.97
N GLY A 170 11.76 -20.36 -16.47
CA GLY A 170 12.77 -20.50 -17.53
C GLY A 170 14.24 -20.39 -17.08
N VAL A 171 14.52 -20.15 -15.79
CA VAL A 171 15.89 -20.15 -15.23
C VAL A 171 16.12 -21.42 -14.44
N ASP A 172 17.21 -22.14 -14.70
CA ASP A 172 17.58 -23.35 -13.93
C ASP A 172 18.11 -22.97 -12.55
N ILE A 173 17.31 -23.24 -11.51
CA ILE A 173 17.64 -22.99 -10.11
C ILE A 173 17.67 -24.35 -9.39
N PRO A 174 18.71 -24.65 -8.60
CA PRO A 174 18.80 -25.93 -7.89
C PRO A 174 17.53 -26.22 -7.07
N GLU A 175 16.98 -27.43 -7.22
CA GLU A 175 15.74 -27.87 -6.57
C GLU A 175 15.75 -27.62 -5.05
N ALA A 176 16.88 -27.89 -4.37
CA ALA A 176 17.05 -27.67 -2.94
C ALA A 176 16.83 -26.21 -2.49
N HIS A 177 17.11 -25.23 -3.36
CA HIS A 177 16.86 -23.81 -3.05
C HIS A 177 15.37 -23.45 -3.18
N VAL A 178 14.61 -24.23 -3.95
CA VAL A 178 13.15 -24.08 -4.09
C VAL A 178 12.41 -24.84 -2.99
N GLU A 179 12.93 -26.01 -2.57
CA GLU A 179 12.32 -26.84 -1.51
C GLU A 179 12.09 -26.07 -0.20
N SER A 180 13.10 -25.33 0.29
CA SER A 180 12.96 -24.54 1.53
C SER A 180 11.90 -23.44 1.40
N MET A 181 11.87 -22.75 0.25
CA MET A 181 10.84 -21.75 -0.06
C MET A 181 9.46 -22.37 -0.18
N PHE A 182 9.37 -23.61 -0.65
CA PHE A 182 8.11 -24.33 -0.84
C PHE A 182 7.65 -25.12 0.40
N GLY A 183 8.30 -24.91 1.56
CA GLY A 183 7.92 -25.58 2.80
C GLY A 183 8.26 -27.08 2.84
N LEU A 184 9.10 -27.56 1.92
CA LEU A 184 9.59 -28.94 1.85
C LEU A 184 10.97 -29.12 2.51
N GLY A 185 11.55 -28.03 3.05
CA GLY A 185 12.82 -28.03 3.79
C GLY A 185 12.74 -27.32 5.15
N GLU A 186 13.89 -27.13 5.80
CA GLU A 186 13.96 -26.34 7.05
C GLU A 186 13.44 -24.90 6.78
N PRO A 187 12.51 -24.40 7.61
CA PRO A 187 11.89 -23.10 7.38
C PRO A 187 12.86 -21.95 7.68
N GLU A 188 13.05 -21.05 6.72
CA GLU A 188 13.87 -19.82 6.91
C GLU A 188 13.14 -18.75 7.72
N ILE A 189 11.81 -18.78 7.73
CA ILE A 189 10.93 -17.88 8.46
C ILE A 189 9.86 -18.69 9.22
N PRO A 190 9.40 -18.23 10.41
CA PRO A 190 8.47 -19.00 11.25
C PRO A 190 7.18 -19.44 10.55
N ALA A 191 6.68 -18.63 9.61
CA ALA A 191 5.44 -18.89 8.86
C ALA A 191 5.60 -19.91 7.71
N GLY A 192 6.83 -20.34 7.41
CA GLY A 192 7.15 -21.14 6.21
C GLY A 192 7.27 -20.28 4.95
N GLY A 193 8.07 -20.73 3.98
CA GLY A 193 8.37 -19.96 2.77
C GLY A 193 7.16 -19.76 1.83
N THR A 194 6.15 -20.64 1.87
CA THR A 194 4.96 -20.52 1.02
C THR A 194 4.04 -19.36 1.42
N ALA A 195 4.18 -18.88 2.67
CA ALA A 195 3.42 -17.77 3.24
C ALA A 195 3.88 -16.39 2.72
N THR A 196 4.99 -16.30 2.00
CA THR A 196 5.41 -15.05 1.35
C THR A 196 4.82 -14.90 -0.05
N GLY A 197 4.55 -13.66 -0.47
CA GLY A 197 4.18 -13.29 -1.84
C GLY A 197 5.38 -12.86 -2.68
N SER A 198 5.13 -12.41 -3.91
CA SER A 198 6.14 -11.94 -4.88
C SER A 198 6.66 -10.52 -4.67
N GLY A 199 6.44 -9.93 -3.49
CA GLY A 199 7.01 -8.65 -3.13
C GLY A 199 6.08 -7.48 -3.40
N GLY A 200 6.67 -6.33 -3.71
CA GLY A 200 5.95 -5.09 -3.92
C GLY A 200 6.86 -4.02 -4.51
N LEU A 201 6.26 -3.05 -5.20
CA LEU A 201 6.99 -1.97 -5.85
C LEU A 201 6.62 -0.60 -5.28
N ALA A 202 7.62 0.27 -5.20
CA ALA A 202 7.44 1.67 -4.87
C ALA A 202 7.20 2.48 -6.16
N GLY A 203 6.03 3.10 -6.25
CA GLY A 203 5.73 4.13 -7.23
C GLY A 203 5.98 5.52 -6.64
N VAL A 204 6.77 6.35 -7.31
CA VAL A 204 7.08 7.72 -6.86
C VAL A 204 6.88 8.69 -8.01
N TRP A 205 6.01 9.69 -7.83
CA TRP A 205 5.81 10.72 -8.84
C TRP A 205 6.70 11.92 -8.58
N ALA A 206 7.81 11.96 -9.31
CA ALA A 206 8.78 13.04 -9.29
C ALA A 206 8.74 13.85 -10.58
N GLU A 207 9.07 15.14 -10.48
CA GLU A 207 9.16 16.05 -11.65
C GLU A 207 10.31 15.66 -12.60
N SER A 208 11.33 14.97 -12.09
CA SER A 208 12.47 14.47 -12.86
C SER A 208 13.08 13.23 -12.20
N ASN A 209 13.87 12.47 -12.97
CA ASN A 209 14.63 11.33 -12.46
C ASN A 209 15.96 11.78 -11.83
N THR A 210 15.87 12.56 -10.75
CA THR A 210 17.01 13.00 -9.93
C THR A 210 16.80 12.56 -8.49
N ARG A 211 17.89 12.39 -7.74
CA ARG A 211 17.80 11.97 -6.33
C ARG A 211 16.99 12.97 -5.50
N GLU A 212 17.18 14.26 -5.79
CA GLU A 212 16.50 15.37 -5.14
C GLU A 212 15.00 15.35 -5.43
N ALA A 213 14.59 15.27 -6.70
CA ALA A 213 13.18 15.26 -7.06
C ALA A 213 12.43 14.01 -6.52
N ILE A 214 13.10 12.85 -6.49
CA ILE A 214 12.56 11.62 -5.89
C ILE A 214 12.45 11.76 -4.37
N TYR A 215 13.47 12.33 -3.72
CA TYR A 215 13.44 12.59 -2.28
C TYR A 215 12.31 13.55 -1.91
N ASP A 216 12.15 14.64 -2.66
CA ASP A 216 11.07 15.60 -2.45
C ASP A 216 9.70 14.96 -2.66
N ALA A 217 9.57 14.03 -3.61
CA ALA A 217 8.35 13.26 -3.86
C ALA A 217 7.99 12.35 -2.68
N LEU A 218 8.98 11.66 -2.11
CA LEU A 218 8.82 10.89 -0.88
C LEU A 218 8.43 11.79 0.29
N ARG A 219 9.05 12.96 0.44
CA ARG A 219 8.73 13.94 1.51
C ARG A 219 7.30 14.47 1.42
N ARG A 220 6.82 14.78 0.22
CA ARG A 220 5.43 15.22 -0.01
C ARG A 220 4.43 14.06 -0.13
N ARG A 221 4.89 12.81 -0.02
CA ARG A 221 4.07 11.59 -0.03
C ARG A 221 3.34 11.34 -1.34
N GLU A 222 3.85 11.87 -2.45
CA GLU A 222 3.26 11.64 -3.77
C GLU A 222 3.71 10.29 -4.34
N THR A 223 3.31 9.24 -3.61
CA THR A 223 3.78 7.88 -3.78
C THR A 223 2.61 6.92 -3.81
N TYR A 224 2.87 5.72 -4.32
CA TYR A 224 1.94 4.60 -4.28
C TYR A 224 2.71 3.29 -4.19
N ALA A 225 2.00 2.22 -3.88
CA ALA A 225 2.52 0.87 -3.82
C ALA A 225 1.83 -0.02 -4.85
N THR A 226 2.52 -1.06 -5.31
CA THR A 226 1.88 -2.21 -5.98
C THR A 226 2.33 -3.49 -5.29
N SER A 227 1.56 -4.57 -5.44
CA SER A 227 1.90 -5.89 -4.92
C SER A 227 2.85 -6.70 -5.80
N GLY A 228 3.53 -6.05 -6.76
CA GLY A 228 4.56 -6.67 -7.60
C GLY A 228 4.44 -6.27 -9.07
N THR A 229 3.23 -6.00 -9.56
CA THR A 229 2.99 -5.58 -10.95
C THR A 229 3.27 -4.09 -11.16
N ARG A 230 3.63 -3.69 -12.38
CA ARG A 230 3.97 -2.31 -12.73
C ARG A 230 2.74 -1.45 -13.05
N LEU A 231 1.69 -1.59 -12.24
CA LEU A 231 0.51 -0.73 -12.30
C LEU A 231 0.91 0.74 -12.21
N ASN A 232 0.28 1.57 -13.04
CA ASN A 232 0.47 3.02 -12.99
C ASN A 232 -0.81 3.70 -12.52
N ILE A 233 -0.77 4.35 -11.36
CA ILE A 233 -1.93 5.03 -10.80
C ILE A 233 -1.67 6.50 -10.48
N ARG A 234 -2.70 7.31 -10.68
CA ARG A 234 -2.77 8.73 -10.35
C ARG A 234 -4.09 8.98 -9.64
N PHE A 235 -4.03 9.74 -8.55
CA PHE A 235 -5.18 10.05 -7.72
C PHE A 235 -5.09 11.48 -7.22
N PHE A 236 -6.16 12.24 -7.43
CA PHE A 236 -6.27 13.65 -7.06
C PHE A 236 -7.62 13.89 -6.39
N GLY A 237 -7.66 14.80 -5.41
CA GLY A 237 -8.86 15.24 -4.72
C GLY A 237 -9.02 16.75 -4.82
N GLY A 238 -10.24 17.23 -5.02
CA GLY A 238 -10.56 18.64 -5.19
C GLY A 238 -12.05 18.88 -5.04
N TRP A 239 -12.52 20.07 -5.38
CA TRP A 239 -13.93 20.45 -5.19
C TRP A 239 -14.72 20.55 -6.50
N GLU A 240 -14.03 20.80 -7.61
CA GLU A 240 -14.67 21.23 -8.88
C GLU A 240 -14.24 20.40 -10.10
N TYR A 241 -13.70 19.19 -9.90
CA TYR A 241 -13.27 18.36 -11.02
C TYR A 241 -14.45 17.89 -11.89
N ALA A 242 -14.46 18.29 -13.16
CA ALA A 242 -15.48 17.87 -14.12
C ALA A 242 -15.35 16.37 -14.47
N ASP A 243 -16.47 15.69 -14.75
CA ASP A 243 -16.49 14.24 -15.03
C ASP A 243 -15.55 13.82 -16.17
N GLY A 244 -15.43 14.65 -17.22
CA GLY A 244 -14.57 14.40 -18.37
C GLY A 244 -13.13 14.91 -18.21
N LEU A 245 -12.73 15.40 -17.03
CA LEU A 245 -11.36 15.87 -16.78
C LEU A 245 -10.30 14.82 -17.14
N PRO A 246 -10.36 13.56 -16.65
CA PRO A 246 -9.27 12.61 -16.87
C PRO A 246 -9.09 12.26 -18.35
N ASP A 247 -10.05 12.54 -19.24
CA ASP A 247 -9.94 12.30 -20.69
C ASP A 247 -9.26 13.42 -21.47
N GLN A 248 -8.99 14.56 -20.83
CA GLN A 248 -8.33 15.72 -21.47
C GLN A 248 -6.84 15.49 -21.66
N ALA A 249 -6.24 16.15 -22.65
CA ALA A 249 -4.82 15.99 -22.96
C ALA A 249 -3.91 16.55 -21.86
N ASP A 250 -4.33 17.61 -21.19
CA ASP A 250 -3.65 18.35 -20.12
C ASP A 250 -4.25 18.05 -18.73
N TRP A 251 -4.94 16.92 -18.59
CA TRP A 251 -5.68 16.57 -17.37
C TRP A 251 -4.80 16.55 -16.11
N ILE A 252 -3.52 16.20 -16.22
CA ILE A 252 -2.57 16.22 -15.09
C ILE A 252 -2.35 17.64 -14.59
N GLN A 253 -2.08 18.59 -15.50
CA GLN A 253 -1.87 19.99 -15.16
C GLN A 253 -3.12 20.59 -14.53
N ALA A 254 -4.28 20.30 -15.11
CA ALA A 254 -5.57 20.73 -14.58
C ALA A 254 -5.89 20.08 -13.21
N ALA A 255 -5.52 18.82 -12.99
CA ALA A 255 -5.67 18.15 -11.70
C ALA A 255 -4.78 18.78 -10.62
N TYR A 256 -3.50 19.04 -10.89
CA TYR A 256 -2.64 19.77 -9.94
C TYR A 256 -3.14 21.18 -9.64
N ALA A 257 -3.73 21.88 -10.62
CA ALA A 257 -4.26 23.22 -10.43
C ALA A 257 -5.58 23.23 -9.64
N GLY A 258 -6.40 22.19 -9.77
CA GLY A 258 -7.75 22.12 -9.19
C GLY A 258 -7.84 21.48 -7.81
N GLY A 259 -6.74 20.96 -7.27
CA GLY A 259 -6.76 20.30 -5.97
C GLY A 259 -5.42 19.73 -5.53
N ALA A 260 -5.47 18.61 -4.81
CA ALA A 260 -4.33 17.97 -4.20
C ALA A 260 -4.06 16.59 -4.80
N PRO A 261 -2.80 16.22 -5.06
CA PRO A 261 -2.44 14.85 -5.40
C PRO A 261 -2.51 13.94 -4.16
N MET A 262 -2.51 12.63 -4.38
CA MET A 262 -2.23 11.65 -3.33
C MET A 262 -1.00 12.03 -2.50
N GLY A 263 -1.11 11.89 -1.17
CA GLY A 263 -0.14 12.35 -0.19
C GLY A 263 -0.44 13.73 0.42
N GLY A 264 -1.38 14.47 -0.17
CA GLY A 264 -1.73 15.84 0.20
C GLY A 264 -3.03 16.01 0.97
N ASP A 265 -3.25 17.23 1.43
CA ASP A 265 -4.52 17.70 2.01
C ASP A 265 -5.40 18.30 0.92
N LEU A 266 -6.70 18.03 0.96
CA LEU A 266 -7.66 18.78 0.16
C LEU A 266 -7.50 20.28 0.43
N PRO A 267 -7.60 21.13 -0.61
CA PRO A 267 -7.60 22.57 -0.41
C PRO A 267 -8.82 22.98 0.45
N GLU A 268 -8.77 24.18 1.02
CA GLU A 268 -9.88 24.74 1.79
C GLU A 268 -11.19 24.64 1.00
N ARG A 269 -12.24 24.15 1.67
CA ARG A 269 -13.54 23.90 1.05
C ARG A 269 -14.22 25.22 0.65
N PRO A 270 -14.54 25.44 -0.64
CA PRO A 270 -15.39 26.54 -1.04
C PRO A 270 -16.78 26.41 -0.43
N ALA A 271 -17.40 27.52 -0.02
CA ALA A 271 -18.73 27.50 0.60
C ALA A 271 -19.82 26.86 -0.29
N ALA A 272 -19.65 26.91 -1.62
CA ALA A 272 -20.57 26.32 -2.58
C ALA A 272 -20.36 24.81 -2.81
N ALA A 273 -19.23 24.24 -2.36
CA ALA A 273 -18.90 22.84 -2.59
C ALA A 273 -19.63 21.94 -1.59
N SER A 274 -20.45 21.03 -2.11
CA SER A 274 -21.22 20.06 -1.32
C SER A 274 -20.37 18.88 -0.85
N ALA A 275 -19.47 18.38 -1.68
CA ALA A 275 -18.63 17.21 -1.40
C ALA A 275 -17.32 17.28 -2.20
N PRO A 276 -16.25 16.62 -1.74
CA PRO A 276 -15.02 16.48 -2.52
C PRO A 276 -15.24 15.53 -3.70
N ARG A 277 -14.54 15.84 -4.79
CA ARG A 277 -14.49 15.08 -6.03
C ARG A 277 -13.09 14.57 -6.24
N PHE A 278 -12.97 13.32 -6.65
CA PHE A 278 -11.71 12.63 -6.83
C PHE A 278 -11.55 12.18 -8.27
N VAL A 279 -10.41 12.50 -8.86
CA VAL A 279 -10.05 12.09 -10.22
C VAL A 279 -9.01 10.99 -10.12
N LEU A 280 -9.22 9.93 -10.89
CA LEU A 280 -8.27 8.83 -10.96
C LEU A 280 -7.95 8.45 -12.41
N ARG A 281 -6.70 8.04 -12.61
CA ARG A 281 -6.32 7.18 -13.74
C ARG A 281 -5.56 5.98 -13.22
N ALA A 282 -5.86 4.83 -13.80
CA ALA A 282 -5.14 3.59 -13.58
C ALA A 282 -4.85 2.93 -14.93
N VAL A 283 -3.63 2.44 -15.12
CA VAL A 283 -3.23 1.69 -16.32
C VAL A 283 -2.62 0.38 -15.85
N LYS A 284 -3.01 -0.73 -16.51
CA LYS A 284 -2.46 -2.04 -16.22
C LYS A 284 -0.94 -2.08 -16.41
N ASP A 285 -0.28 -3.02 -15.77
CA ASP A 285 1.07 -3.40 -16.20
C ASP A 285 1.04 -3.79 -17.69
N PRO A 286 1.87 -3.21 -18.58
CA PRO A 286 1.92 -3.57 -19.99
C PRO A 286 1.97 -5.08 -20.25
N ASP A 287 2.73 -5.82 -19.45
CA ASP A 287 2.94 -7.26 -19.58
C ASP A 287 2.04 -8.08 -18.64
N GLY A 288 1.29 -7.42 -17.74
CA GLY A 288 0.45 -8.05 -16.73
C GLY A 288 -1.04 -8.19 -17.09
N ALA A 289 -1.83 -8.45 -16.05
CA ALA A 289 -3.26 -8.68 -16.14
C ALA A 289 -4.07 -7.40 -16.38
N ASN A 290 -5.21 -7.52 -17.05
CA ASN A 290 -6.18 -6.43 -17.12
C ASN A 290 -6.72 -6.08 -15.73
N LEU A 291 -7.30 -4.88 -15.60
CA LEU A 291 -7.89 -4.37 -14.38
C LEU A 291 -9.30 -4.96 -14.16
N ASP A 292 -9.57 -5.47 -12.94
CA ASP A 292 -10.91 -5.79 -12.45
C ASP A 292 -11.64 -4.48 -12.11
N ARG A 293 -11.11 -3.71 -11.16
CA ARG A 293 -11.79 -2.56 -10.60
C ARG A 293 -10.87 -1.52 -9.98
N ALA A 294 -11.38 -0.31 -9.85
CA ALA A 294 -10.82 0.72 -9.00
C ALA A 294 -11.79 1.03 -7.85
N GLN A 295 -11.23 1.17 -6.65
CA GLN A 295 -11.96 1.45 -5.43
C GLN A 295 -11.40 2.70 -4.75
N ILE A 296 -12.29 3.50 -4.18
CA ILE A 296 -11.89 4.52 -3.21
C ILE A 296 -12.28 4.00 -1.84
N VAL A 297 -11.29 3.93 -0.95
CA VAL A 297 -11.49 3.59 0.45
C VAL A 297 -11.52 4.88 1.25
N LYS A 298 -12.63 5.14 1.92
CA LYS A 298 -12.83 6.27 2.82
C LYS A 298 -12.71 5.80 4.26
N VAL A 299 -11.92 6.49 5.07
CA VAL A 299 -11.93 6.36 6.53
C VAL A 299 -12.32 7.71 7.10
N TRP A 300 -13.19 7.75 8.11
CA TRP A 300 -13.59 9.01 8.75
C TRP A 300 -13.72 8.85 10.25
N ARG A 301 -13.55 9.96 10.98
CA ARG A 301 -13.68 9.98 12.44
C ARG A 301 -15.14 9.81 12.86
N ASP A 302 -15.36 9.02 13.90
CA ASP A 302 -16.67 8.79 14.52
C ASP A 302 -16.53 8.88 16.05
N GLY A 303 -16.74 10.09 16.59
CA GLY A 303 -16.50 10.39 18.01
C GLY A 303 -15.04 10.21 18.42
N ASP A 304 -14.80 9.27 19.34
CA ASP A 304 -13.48 8.81 19.80
C ASP A 304 -12.92 7.63 18.98
N GLY A 305 -13.67 7.16 17.99
CA GLY A 305 -13.31 6.10 17.06
C GLY A 305 -13.29 6.58 15.60
N TYR A 306 -13.39 5.62 14.69
CA TYR A 306 -13.43 5.84 13.24
C TYR A 306 -14.18 4.70 12.56
N GLN A 307 -14.61 4.95 11.33
CA GLN A 307 -15.27 4.00 10.44
C GLN A 307 -14.56 3.99 9.10
N ASP A 308 -14.71 2.91 8.34
CA ASP A 308 -14.28 2.84 6.95
C ASP A 308 -15.38 2.32 6.02
N GLN A 309 -15.28 2.70 4.75
CA GLN A 309 -16.17 2.27 3.68
C GLN A 309 -15.38 2.17 2.38
N VAL A 310 -15.61 1.08 1.65
CA VAL A 310 -15.08 0.86 0.31
C VAL A 310 -16.16 1.21 -0.72
N TYR A 311 -15.77 1.95 -1.75
CA TYR A 311 -16.62 2.29 -2.89
C TYR A 311 -15.97 1.76 -4.17
N ASP A 312 -16.68 0.92 -4.93
CA ASP A 312 -16.29 0.58 -6.29
C ASP A 312 -16.61 1.77 -7.21
N VAL A 313 -15.59 2.41 -7.79
CA VAL A 313 -15.73 3.66 -8.55
C VAL A 313 -15.47 3.49 -10.05
N ALA A 314 -14.81 2.40 -10.45
CA ALA A 314 -14.71 1.96 -11.83
C ALA A 314 -14.67 0.43 -11.88
N LEU A 315 -15.41 -0.16 -12.81
CA LEU A 315 -15.56 -1.61 -12.97
C LEU A 315 -15.34 -1.99 -14.43
N SER A 316 -14.64 -3.11 -14.67
CA SER A 316 -14.48 -3.64 -16.02
C SER A 316 -15.75 -4.31 -16.54
N ASP A 317 -15.76 -4.60 -17.85
CA ASP A 317 -16.74 -5.47 -18.51
C ASP A 317 -18.20 -5.01 -18.39
N GLY A 318 -18.42 -3.71 -18.23
CA GLY A 318 -19.76 -3.13 -18.07
C GLY A 318 -20.48 -3.55 -16.79
N ARG A 319 -19.75 -4.12 -15.82
CA ARG A 319 -20.28 -4.42 -14.49
C ARG A 319 -20.68 -3.12 -13.79
N ALA A 320 -21.67 -3.22 -12.92
CA ALA A 320 -22.17 -2.12 -12.12
C ALA A 320 -22.37 -2.58 -10.68
N VAL A 321 -22.28 -1.62 -9.76
CA VAL A 321 -22.65 -1.82 -8.36
C VAL A 321 -24.14 -2.06 -8.28
N ASP A 322 -24.55 -3.11 -7.57
CA ASP A 322 -25.95 -3.35 -7.23
C ASP A 322 -26.42 -2.29 -6.22
N PRO A 323 -27.44 -1.47 -6.53
CA PRO A 323 -27.88 -0.39 -5.63
C PRO A 323 -28.48 -0.86 -4.31
N GLY A 324 -28.98 -2.10 -4.24
CA GLY A 324 -29.57 -2.67 -3.04
C GLY A 324 -28.54 -3.25 -2.07
N THR A 325 -27.41 -3.74 -2.59
CA THR A 325 -26.33 -4.32 -1.76
C THR A 325 -25.10 -3.43 -1.61
N GLY A 326 -24.93 -2.45 -2.51
CA GLY A 326 -23.74 -1.62 -2.60
C GLY A 326 -22.49 -2.37 -3.08
N ARG A 327 -22.65 -3.57 -3.68
CA ARG A 327 -21.53 -4.42 -4.13
C ARG A 327 -21.56 -4.64 -5.63
N ALA A 328 -20.39 -4.73 -6.25
CA ALA A 328 -20.24 -5.19 -7.62
C ALA A 328 -20.15 -6.71 -7.71
N PRO A 329 -20.62 -7.35 -8.81
CA PRO A 329 -20.35 -8.75 -9.06
C PRO A 329 -18.84 -9.00 -9.23
N ALA A 330 -18.37 -10.15 -8.74
CA ALA A 330 -16.99 -10.60 -8.92
C ALA A 330 -16.60 -10.63 -10.40
N VAL A 331 -15.34 -10.31 -10.68
CA VAL A 331 -14.77 -10.52 -12.01
C VAL A 331 -14.68 -12.01 -12.30
N GLY A 332 -14.69 -12.39 -13.58
CA GLY A 332 -14.43 -13.77 -13.98
C GLY A 332 -13.00 -14.23 -13.64
N ASN A 333 -12.72 -15.51 -13.86
CA ASN A 333 -11.38 -16.07 -13.74
C ASN A 333 -10.99 -16.76 -15.04
N THR A 334 -9.85 -16.36 -15.61
CA THR A 334 -9.32 -16.90 -16.87
C THR A 334 -8.06 -17.75 -16.67
N VAL A 335 -7.66 -18.02 -15.42
CA VAL A 335 -6.49 -18.82 -15.13
C VAL A 335 -6.71 -20.26 -15.58
N ASP A 336 -5.76 -20.79 -16.34
CA ASP A 336 -5.60 -22.21 -16.60
C ASP A 336 -4.61 -22.79 -15.58
N PRO A 337 -5.09 -23.50 -14.55
CA PRO A 337 -4.23 -24.01 -13.49
C PRO A 337 -3.32 -25.15 -13.96
N SER A 338 -3.59 -25.76 -15.11
CA SER A 338 -2.77 -26.86 -15.65
C SER A 338 -1.46 -26.37 -16.24
N ASN A 339 -1.42 -25.09 -16.64
CA ASN A 339 -0.30 -24.49 -17.35
C ASN A 339 0.26 -23.24 -16.63
N ALA A 340 -0.35 -22.79 -15.53
CA ALA A 340 -0.08 -21.50 -14.88
C ALA A 340 -0.10 -20.35 -15.90
N THR A 341 -1.16 -20.30 -16.72
CA THR A 341 -1.38 -19.22 -17.68
C THR A 341 -2.73 -18.56 -17.43
N TYR A 342 -2.97 -17.41 -18.05
CA TYR A 342 -4.25 -16.71 -18.01
C TYR A 342 -4.45 -15.94 -19.33
N SER A 343 -5.65 -15.38 -19.54
CA SER A 343 -5.92 -14.57 -20.74
C SER A 343 -6.55 -13.24 -20.37
N ASN A 344 -6.12 -12.18 -21.04
CA ASN A 344 -6.71 -10.84 -20.90
C ASN A 344 -8.02 -10.70 -21.71
N SER A 345 -8.86 -11.74 -21.70
CA SER A 345 -10.17 -11.76 -22.39
C SER A 345 -11.29 -11.08 -21.59
N ILE A 346 -11.04 -10.78 -20.32
CA ILE A 346 -11.89 -9.98 -19.41
C ILE A 346 -11.06 -8.83 -18.83
N GLY A 347 -11.69 -7.91 -18.12
CA GLY A 347 -11.01 -6.78 -17.50
C GLY A 347 -10.82 -5.59 -18.44
N ALA A 348 -10.35 -4.47 -17.88
CA ALA A 348 -10.05 -3.24 -18.62
C ALA A 348 -8.54 -2.99 -18.70
N THR A 349 -8.05 -2.36 -19.76
CA THR A 349 -6.62 -1.99 -19.85
C THR A 349 -6.29 -0.72 -19.07
N GLN A 350 -7.29 0.12 -18.84
CA GLN A 350 -7.18 1.37 -18.09
C GLN A 350 -8.52 1.77 -17.47
N PHE A 351 -8.46 2.57 -16.41
CA PHE A 351 -9.57 3.34 -15.87
C PHE A 351 -9.25 4.83 -15.91
N ALA A 352 -10.27 5.63 -16.21
CA ALA A 352 -10.29 7.08 -16.11
C ALA A 352 -11.66 7.44 -15.54
N ALA A 353 -11.70 8.04 -14.34
CA ALA A 353 -12.96 8.29 -13.66
C ALA A 353 -12.87 9.51 -12.75
N VAL A 354 -14.03 10.11 -12.51
CA VAL A 354 -14.25 11.08 -11.44
C VAL A 354 -15.34 10.54 -10.53
N TRP A 355 -15.10 10.60 -9.22
CA TRP A 355 -16.02 10.13 -8.20
C TRP A 355 -16.25 11.22 -7.15
N GLU A 356 -17.49 11.43 -6.75
CA GLU A 356 -17.89 12.36 -5.70
C GLU A 356 -18.33 11.58 -4.47
N ASP A 357 -17.90 11.99 -3.27
CA ASP A 357 -18.27 11.31 -2.03
C ASP A 357 -19.77 11.47 -1.72
N PRO A 358 -20.59 10.42 -1.82
CA PRO A 358 -22.03 10.51 -1.68
C PRO A 358 -22.49 10.67 -0.22
N ALA A 359 -21.60 10.44 0.74
CA ALA A 359 -21.87 10.48 2.17
C ALA A 359 -20.89 11.41 2.90
N PHE A 360 -20.49 12.49 2.22
CA PHE A 360 -19.59 13.48 2.80
C PHE A 360 -20.26 14.28 3.92
N ASP A 361 -19.58 14.39 5.05
CA ASP A 361 -19.94 15.30 6.13
C ASP A 361 -18.84 16.36 6.27
N PRO A 362 -19.10 17.64 5.97
CA PRO A 362 -18.09 18.68 6.04
C PRO A 362 -17.58 18.96 7.46
N ALA A 363 -18.27 18.49 8.50
CA ALA A 363 -17.85 18.68 9.89
C ALA A 363 -16.91 17.57 10.38
N VAL A 364 -16.70 16.51 9.59
CA VAL A 364 -15.99 15.31 10.04
C VAL A 364 -14.67 15.13 9.27
N PRO A 365 -13.52 15.02 9.95
CA PRO A 365 -12.26 14.66 9.30
C PRO A 365 -12.37 13.31 8.60
N ALA A 366 -11.84 13.24 7.38
CA ALA A 366 -11.87 12.05 6.55
C ALA A 366 -10.58 11.91 5.74
N VAL A 367 -10.33 10.70 5.27
CA VAL A 367 -9.16 10.35 4.45
C VAL A 367 -9.56 9.33 3.40
N TYR A 368 -9.02 9.50 2.20
CA TYR A 368 -9.41 8.77 1.00
C TYR A 368 -8.16 8.21 0.32
N TYR A 369 -8.15 6.93 -0.05
CA TYR A 369 -7.10 6.38 -0.90
C TYR A 369 -7.66 5.48 -1.98
N LEU A 370 -6.94 5.40 -3.09
CA LEU A 370 -7.27 4.57 -4.24
C LEU A 370 -6.69 3.17 -4.06
N ARG A 371 -7.50 2.15 -4.31
CA ARG A 371 -7.09 0.75 -4.48
C ARG A 371 -7.49 0.27 -5.87
N VAL A 372 -6.54 -0.21 -6.66
CA VAL A 372 -6.81 -0.77 -8.01
C VAL A 372 -6.50 -2.24 -7.99
N ILE A 373 -7.37 -3.07 -8.55
CA ILE A 373 -7.28 -4.53 -8.49
C ILE A 373 -7.27 -5.08 -9.91
N GLU A 374 -6.37 -6.02 -10.19
CA GLU A 374 -6.27 -6.76 -11.45
C GLU A 374 -7.19 -7.99 -11.45
N ILE A 375 -7.45 -8.54 -12.64
CA ILE A 375 -8.11 -9.83 -12.79
C ILE A 375 -7.23 -10.96 -12.22
N PRO A 376 -7.79 -12.14 -11.89
CA PRO A 376 -7.01 -13.23 -11.33
C PRO A 376 -5.86 -13.68 -12.24
N THR A 377 -4.67 -13.83 -11.65
CA THR A 377 -3.46 -14.43 -12.24
C THR A 377 -3.06 -15.69 -11.48
N PRO A 378 -2.22 -16.58 -12.05
CA PRO A 378 -1.63 -17.69 -11.32
C PRO A 378 -0.73 -17.17 -10.18
N ARG A 379 -0.83 -17.78 -8.99
CA ARG A 379 0.09 -17.50 -7.88
C ARG A 379 1.41 -18.24 -8.08
N TRP A 380 2.53 -17.74 -7.59
CA TRP A 380 3.88 -18.28 -7.72
C TRP A 380 3.99 -19.73 -7.28
N SER A 381 3.24 -20.10 -6.24
CA SER A 381 3.21 -21.47 -5.74
C SER A 381 2.68 -22.48 -6.77
N LEU A 382 1.82 -22.03 -7.70
CA LEU A 382 1.34 -22.85 -8.79
C LEU A 382 2.43 -23.07 -9.85
N PHE A 383 3.19 -22.03 -10.21
CA PHE A 383 4.32 -22.16 -11.13
C PHE A 383 5.35 -23.17 -10.62
N VAL A 384 5.67 -23.11 -9.32
CA VAL A 384 6.58 -24.06 -8.67
C VAL A 384 6.01 -25.48 -8.70
N SER A 385 4.74 -25.67 -8.31
CA SER A 385 4.08 -26.98 -8.33
C SER A 385 4.16 -27.66 -9.70
N LEU A 386 3.84 -26.92 -10.77
CA LEU A 386 3.86 -27.44 -12.13
C LEU A 386 5.28 -27.74 -12.64
N ARG A 387 6.25 -26.88 -12.29
CA ARG A 387 7.64 -27.06 -12.73
C ARG A 387 8.26 -28.33 -12.16
N PHE A 388 8.05 -28.60 -10.87
CA PHE A 388 8.69 -29.71 -10.17
C PHE A 388 7.78 -30.94 -10.03
N GLY A 389 6.50 -30.85 -10.43
CA GLY A 389 5.52 -31.92 -10.24
C GLY A 389 5.17 -32.14 -8.76
N TRP A 390 5.33 -31.12 -7.93
CA TRP A 390 5.03 -31.16 -6.49
C TRP A 390 3.54 -30.91 -6.22
N PRO A 391 2.98 -31.46 -5.13
CA PRO A 391 1.63 -31.11 -4.71
C PRO A 391 1.55 -29.62 -4.35
N HIS A 392 0.51 -28.94 -4.86
CA HIS A 392 0.24 -27.55 -4.48
C HIS A 392 -0.15 -27.45 -2.99
N PRO A 393 0.41 -26.51 -2.21
CA PRO A 393 0.07 -26.31 -0.81
C PRO A 393 -1.42 -25.99 -0.63
N ALA A 394 -2.13 -26.80 0.14
CA ALA A 394 -3.60 -26.73 0.24
C ALA A 394 -4.11 -25.46 0.93
N GLU A 395 -3.26 -24.81 1.74
CA GLU A 395 -3.53 -23.58 2.45
C GLU A 395 -3.45 -22.31 1.58
N HIS A 396 -2.87 -22.41 0.38
CA HIS A 396 -2.68 -21.27 -0.53
C HIS A 396 -3.58 -21.38 -1.77
N PRO A 397 -4.16 -20.27 -2.24
CA PRO A 397 -4.97 -20.29 -3.45
C PRO A 397 -4.09 -20.55 -4.68
N LEU A 398 -4.69 -21.13 -5.72
CA LEU A 398 -4.04 -21.31 -7.03
C LEU A 398 -3.86 -19.98 -7.78
N THR A 399 -4.66 -18.98 -7.42
CA THR A 399 -4.74 -17.69 -8.10
C THR A 399 -4.62 -16.54 -7.11
N ILE A 400 -4.17 -15.40 -7.62
CA ILE A 400 -4.02 -14.15 -6.86
C ILE A 400 -4.62 -12.98 -7.67
N GLN A 401 -5.02 -11.91 -6.99
CA GLN A 401 -5.46 -10.66 -7.63
C GLN A 401 -4.56 -9.53 -7.15
N GLU A 402 -3.56 -9.24 -7.98
CA GLU A 402 -2.60 -8.16 -7.79
C GLU A 402 -3.28 -6.81 -7.76
N ARG A 403 -2.62 -5.84 -7.13
CA ARG A 403 -3.23 -4.55 -6.82
C ARG A 403 -2.22 -3.44 -6.59
N ALA A 404 -2.75 -2.22 -6.62
CA ALA A 404 -2.04 -1.01 -6.25
C ALA A 404 -2.80 -0.22 -5.18
N TRP A 405 -2.08 0.53 -4.35
CA TRP A 405 -2.60 1.43 -3.33
C TRP A 405 -1.95 2.80 -3.44
N SER A 406 -2.75 3.86 -3.56
CA SER A 406 -2.22 5.23 -3.50
C SER A 406 -1.90 5.64 -2.07
N SER A 407 -1.02 6.63 -1.91
CA SER A 407 -1.06 7.44 -0.70
C SER A 407 -2.43 8.09 -0.55
N ALA A 408 -2.83 8.39 0.68
CA ALA A 408 -4.15 8.95 0.92
C ALA A 408 -4.21 10.46 0.64
N ILE A 409 -5.42 11.00 0.56
CA ILE A 409 -5.74 12.41 0.51
C ILE A 409 -6.61 12.71 1.73
N TRP A 410 -6.25 13.73 2.51
CA TRP A 410 -6.91 14.07 3.76
C TRP A 410 -7.87 15.25 3.60
N TYR A 411 -8.99 15.18 4.29
CA TYR A 411 -9.90 16.29 4.54
C TYR A 411 -9.83 16.69 6.01
N VAL A 412 -9.45 17.94 6.26
CA VAL A 412 -9.44 18.55 7.59
C VAL A 412 -10.51 19.65 7.61
N PRO A 413 -11.57 19.53 8.43
CA PRO A 413 -12.57 20.59 8.57
C PRO A 413 -11.92 21.89 9.06
N PRO A 414 -12.48 23.06 8.70
CA PRO A 414 -12.07 24.34 9.30
C PRO A 414 -12.31 24.33 10.82
N GLU A 415 -11.42 24.99 11.56
CA GLU A 415 -11.57 25.22 13.02
C GLU A 415 -12.78 26.09 13.39
#